data_AF-A0A956I9Q2-F1
#
_entry.id   AF-A0A956I9Q2-F1
#
_cell.length_a   1.000
_cell.length_b   1.000
_cell.length_c   1.000
_cell.angle_alpha   90.00
_cell.angle_beta   90.00
_cell.angle_gamma   90.00
#
_symmetry.space_group_name_H-M   'P 1'
#
loop_
_entity.id
_entity.type
_entity.pdbx_description
1 polymer ?
#
loop_
_entity_poly.entity_id
_entity_poly.type
_entity_poly.pdbx_seq_one_letter_code
_entity_poly.pdbx_strand_id
1 'polypeptide(L)'
;MRGTPEDEAAWENHVRQRMKEELRRRMRAVRKGLPREARAERSRKIGERLLEVPELASAKVVAAFVAIHGEVNLAPAVQRLRERGVAIALPRVDL
;
A
#
# COMPACT_ATOMS: atom_id res chain seq x y z
N MET A 1 -22.26 -36.41 7.38
CA MET A 1 -22.78 -35.31 8.20
C MET A 1 -22.30 -34.02 7.55
N ARG A 2 -23.18 -33.24 6.91
CA ARG A 2 -22.80 -31.93 6.36
C ARG A 2 -22.76 -30.93 7.52
N GLY A 3 -21.70 -30.13 7.60
CA GLY A 3 -21.58 -29.07 8.61
C GLY A 3 -22.70 -28.05 8.46
N THR A 4 -22.97 -27.28 9.50
CA THR A 4 -23.94 -26.19 9.42
C THR A 4 -23.49 -25.14 8.40
N PRO A 5 -24.39 -24.31 7.83
CA PRO A 5 -23.99 -23.19 6.98
C PRO A 5 -22.98 -22.23 7.66
N GLU A 6 -23.04 -22.13 8.98
CA GLU A 6 -22.11 -21.35 9.80
C GLU A 6 -20.70 -21.99 9.83
N ASP A 7 -20.62 -23.32 9.93
CA ASP A 7 -19.36 -24.06 9.85
C ASP A 7 -18.70 -23.92 8.46
N GLU A 8 -19.51 -23.93 7.40
CA GLU A 8 -19.04 -23.74 6.03
C GLU A 8 -18.50 -22.31 5.80
N ALA A 9 -19.20 -21.29 6.29
CA ALA A 9 -18.75 -19.89 6.20
C ALA A 9 -17.48 -19.63 7.04
N ALA A 10 -17.38 -20.23 8.23
CA ALA A 10 -16.19 -20.15 9.07
C ALA A 10 -14.98 -20.82 8.38
N TRP A 11 -15.19 -21.98 7.77
CA TRP A 11 -14.18 -22.68 6.98
C TRP A 11 -13.74 -21.86 5.78
N GLU A 12 -14.67 -21.29 5.00
CA GLU A 12 -14.34 -20.45 3.86
C GLU A 12 -13.49 -19.24 4.28
N ASN A 13 -13.87 -18.57 5.37
CA ASN A 13 -13.10 -17.45 5.91
C ASN A 13 -11.71 -17.89 6.35
N HIS A 14 -11.57 -19.05 7.00
CA HIS A 14 -10.27 -19.61 7.37
C HIS A 14 -9.38 -19.83 6.13
N VAL A 15 -9.90 -20.50 5.11
CA VAL A 15 -9.19 -20.75 3.84
C VAL A 15 -8.79 -19.42 3.19
N ARG A 16 -9.70 -18.44 3.14
CA ARG A 16 -9.44 -17.11 2.58
C ARG A 16 -8.32 -16.38 3.32
N GLN A 17 -8.28 -16.44 4.66
CA GLN A 17 -7.21 -15.82 5.45
C GLN A 17 -5.87 -16.49 5.19
N ARG A 18 -5.81 -17.83 5.18
CA ARG A 18 -4.60 -18.59 4.86
C ARG A 18 -4.05 -18.25 3.47
N MET A 19 -4.92 -18.15 2.46
CA MET A 19 -4.50 -17.75 1.11
C MET A 19 -3.96 -16.31 1.07
N LYS A 20 -4.59 -15.37 1.78
CA LYS A 20 -4.08 -14.00 1.89
C LYS A 20 -2.73 -13.95 2.63
N GLU A 21 -2.54 -14.73 3.68
CA GLU A 21 -1.25 -14.83 4.40
C GLU A 21 -0.13 -15.34 3.48
N GLU A 22 -0.41 -16.40 2.73
CA GLU A 22 0.54 -16.98 1.76
C GLU A 22 0.93 -15.97 0.68
N LEU A 23 -0.05 -15.30 0.09
CA LEU A 23 0.19 -14.28 -0.92
C LEU A 23 1.02 -13.12 -0.35
N ARG A 24 0.69 -12.62 0.84
CA ARG A 24 1.45 -11.54 1.51
C ARG A 24 2.89 -11.98 1.77
N ARG A 25 3.11 -13.23 2.21
CA ARG A 25 4.46 -13.78 2.42
C ARG A 25 5.27 -13.75 1.12
N ARG A 26 4.70 -14.26 0.03
CA ARG A 26 5.35 -14.28 -1.29
C ARG A 26 5.66 -12.86 -1.78
N MET A 27 4.70 -11.94 -1.73
CA MET A 27 4.91 -10.55 -2.18
C MET A 27 5.94 -9.80 -1.36
N ARG A 28 6.00 -10.03 -0.04
CA ARG A 28 7.07 -9.49 0.81
C ARG A 28 8.44 -10.03 0.41
N ALA A 29 8.56 -11.32 0.11
CA ALA A 29 9.82 -11.91 -0.34
C ALA A 29 10.30 -11.31 -1.67
N VAL A 30 9.41 -11.18 -2.65
CA VAL A 30 9.71 -10.51 -3.93
C VAL A 30 10.22 -9.09 -3.70
N ARG A 31 9.54 -8.31 -2.86
CA ARG A 31 9.92 -6.93 -2.54
C ARG A 31 11.27 -6.85 -1.83
N LYS A 32 11.53 -7.76 -0.90
CA LYS A 32 12.80 -7.85 -0.15
C LYS A 32 13.98 -8.21 -1.07
N GLY A 33 13.73 -9.02 -2.10
CA GLY A 33 14.75 -9.43 -3.07
C GLY A 33 15.15 -8.35 -4.09
N LEU A 34 14.45 -7.22 -4.18
CA LEU A 34 14.79 -6.17 -5.13
C LEU A 34 16.01 -5.34 -4.66
N PRO A 35 17.00 -5.10 -5.53
CA PRO A 35 18.09 -4.16 -5.26
C PRO A 35 17.55 -2.79 -4.83
N ARG A 36 18.28 -2.11 -3.95
CA ARG A 36 17.85 -0.82 -3.38
C ARG A 36 17.65 0.24 -4.46
N GLU A 37 18.55 0.27 -5.43
CA GLU A 37 18.58 1.20 -6.56
C GLU A 37 17.38 0.96 -7.47
N ALA A 38 17.09 -0.32 -7.78
CA ALA A 38 15.92 -0.71 -8.56
C ALA A 38 14.61 -0.32 -7.84
N ARG A 39 14.54 -0.46 -6.51
CA ARG A 39 13.39 -0.01 -5.71
C ARG A 39 13.23 1.50 -5.74
N ALA A 40 14.33 2.24 -5.57
CA ALA A 40 14.32 3.70 -5.60
C ALA A 40 13.83 4.22 -6.97
N GLU A 41 14.37 3.68 -8.05
CA GLU A 41 14.00 4.09 -9.41
C GLU A 41 12.55 3.75 -9.75
N ARG A 42 12.07 2.56 -9.36
CA ARG A 42 10.65 2.21 -9.51
C ARG A 42 9.76 3.12 -8.68
N SER A 43 10.16 3.46 -7.45
CA SER A 43 9.40 4.37 -6.59
C SER A 43 9.30 5.76 -7.18
N ARG A 44 10.39 6.28 -7.75
CA ARG A 44 10.41 7.57 -8.47
C ARG A 44 9.40 7.57 -9.62
N LYS A 45 9.43 6.57 -10.50
CA LYS A 45 8.49 6.43 -11.63
C LYS A 45 7.04 6.32 -11.19
N ILE A 46 6.76 5.60 -10.09
CA ILE A 46 5.41 5.51 -9.54
C ILE A 46 4.97 6.87 -8.99
N GLY A 47 5.85 7.58 -8.29
CA GLY A 47 5.56 8.93 -7.78
C GLY A 47 5.30 9.95 -8.89
N GLU A 48 6.01 9.86 -10.01
CA GLU A 48 5.77 10.70 -11.20
C GLU A 48 4.38 10.45 -11.78
N ARG A 49 4.04 9.18 -12.04
CA ARG A 49 2.69 8.82 -12.53
C ARG A 49 1.59 9.17 -11.55
N LEU A 50 1.85 9.06 -10.25
CA LEU A 50 0.87 9.45 -9.22
C LEU A 50 0.49 10.91 -9.38
N LEU A 51 1.46 11.80 -9.61
CA LEU A 51 1.21 13.24 -9.76
C LEU A 51 0.42 13.62 -11.02
N GLU A 52 0.33 12.70 -12.00
CA GLU A 52 -0.46 12.86 -13.22
C GLU A 52 -1.93 12.44 -13.05
N VAL A 53 -2.28 11.81 -11.92
CA VAL A 53 -3.66 11.39 -11.63
C VAL A 53 -4.58 12.62 -11.51
N PRO A 54 -5.65 12.73 -12.33
CA PRO A 54 -6.51 13.92 -12.39
C PRO A 54 -7.10 14.35 -11.04
N GLU A 55 -7.43 13.38 -10.20
CA GLU A 55 -7.98 13.60 -8.87
C GLU A 55 -7.03 14.39 -7.95
N LEU A 56 -5.71 14.33 -8.21
CA LEU A 56 -4.71 15.12 -7.48
C LEU A 56 -4.56 16.55 -8.02
N ALA A 57 -5.14 16.89 -9.16
CA ALA A 57 -5.05 18.24 -9.72
C ALA A 57 -5.78 19.26 -8.81
N SER A 58 -6.94 18.88 -8.29
CA SER A 58 -7.81 19.73 -7.46
C SER A 58 -7.93 19.28 -6.00
N ALA A 59 -7.21 18.22 -5.59
CA ALA A 59 -7.22 17.73 -4.22
C ALA A 59 -6.73 18.81 -3.24
N LYS A 60 -7.54 19.08 -2.21
CA LYS A 60 -7.17 19.97 -1.10
C LYS A 60 -6.48 19.22 0.04
N VAL A 61 -6.81 17.94 0.21
CA VAL A 61 -6.28 17.07 1.25
C VAL A 61 -5.98 15.71 0.63
N VAL A 62 -4.83 15.13 0.96
CA VAL A 62 -4.44 13.78 0.53
C VAL A 62 -4.02 12.98 1.75
N ALA A 63 -4.66 11.83 1.95
CA ALA A 63 -4.20 10.83 2.90
C ALA A 63 -3.03 10.04 2.27
N ALA A 64 -1.90 10.04 2.95
CA ALA A 64 -0.69 9.34 2.53
C ALA A 64 -0.24 8.36 3.62
N PHE A 65 0.80 7.59 3.32
CA PHE A 65 1.44 6.68 4.26
C PHE A 65 2.96 6.91 4.27
N VAL A 66 3.60 6.52 5.36
CA VAL A 66 5.06 6.44 5.44
C VAL A 66 5.48 5.04 5.03
N ALA A 67 6.26 4.94 3.96
CA ALA A 67 6.68 3.66 3.41
C ALA A 67 7.55 2.87 4.40
N ILE A 68 7.19 1.61 4.64
CA ILE A 68 7.94 0.69 5.52
C ILE A 68 8.31 -0.59 4.78
N HIS A 69 9.26 -1.37 5.31
CA HIS A 69 9.60 -2.72 4.80
C HIS A 69 9.80 -2.82 3.27
N GLY A 70 10.43 -1.79 2.68
CA GLY A 70 10.74 -1.74 1.25
C GLY A 70 9.55 -1.43 0.34
N GLU A 71 8.44 -0.92 0.89
CA GLU A 71 7.32 -0.35 0.14
C GLU A 71 7.77 0.73 -0.87
N VAL A 72 6.86 1.04 -1.79
CA VAL A 72 7.04 2.15 -2.72
C VAL A 72 7.21 3.44 -1.91
N ASN A 73 8.36 4.09 -2.07
CA ASN A 73 8.61 5.35 -1.39
C ASN A 73 7.99 6.51 -2.17
N LEU A 74 6.87 7.02 -1.69
CA LEU A 74 6.16 8.17 -2.27
C LEU A 74 6.49 9.51 -1.60
N ALA A 75 7.42 9.55 -0.63
CA ALA A 75 7.75 10.78 0.10
C ALA A 75 8.09 11.97 -0.83
N PRO A 76 8.85 11.81 -1.93
CA PRO A 76 9.09 12.92 -2.86
C PRO A 76 7.82 13.43 -3.56
N ALA A 77 6.89 12.54 -3.92
CA ALA A 77 5.62 12.94 -4.54
C ALA A 77 4.69 13.63 -3.53
N VAL A 78 4.62 13.10 -2.30
CA VAL A 78 3.89 13.71 -1.19
C VAL A 78 4.44 15.11 -0.86
N GLN A 79 5.75 15.29 -0.89
CA GLN A 79 6.38 16.59 -0.71
C GLN A 79 5.93 17.60 -1.79
N ARG A 80 5.92 17.19 -3.07
CA ARG A 80 5.44 18.06 -4.16
C ARG A 80 3.97 18.46 -4.02
N LEU A 81 3.12 17.55 -3.54
CA LEU A 81 1.73 17.90 -3.21
C LEU A 81 1.67 18.92 -2.08
N ARG A 82 2.48 18.75 -1.04
CA ARG A 82 2.57 19.70 0.07
C ARG A 82 3.06 21.08 -0.39
N GLU A 83 4.04 21.14 -1.29
CA GLU A 83 4.55 22.38 -1.89
C GLU A 83 3.49 23.09 -2.75
N ARG A 84 2.54 22.35 -3.34
CA ARG A 84 1.36 22.91 -4.03
C ARG A 84 0.27 23.43 -3.07
N GLY A 85 0.48 23.34 -1.76
CA GLY A 85 -0.49 23.73 -0.74
C GLY A 85 -1.52 22.67 -0.38
N VAL A 86 -1.35 21.41 -0.83
CA VAL A 86 -2.21 20.30 -0.44
C VAL A 86 -1.92 19.88 1.00
N ALA A 87 -2.95 19.76 1.83
CA ALA A 87 -2.79 19.23 3.18
C ALA A 87 -2.53 17.72 3.13
N ILE A 88 -1.49 17.26 3.83
CA ILE A 88 -1.15 15.83 3.89
C ILE A 88 -1.58 15.27 5.23
N ALA A 89 -2.43 14.25 5.21
CA ALA A 89 -2.78 13.46 6.39
C ALA A 89 -1.97 12.17 6.42
N LEU A 90 -1.41 11.82 7.57
CA LEU A 90 -0.70 10.56 7.80
C LEU A 90 -1.37 9.76 8.92
N PRO A 91 -1.30 8.42 8.89
CA PRO A 91 -1.89 7.60 9.94
C PRO A 91 -1.16 7.80 11.27
N ARG A 92 -1.94 7.97 12.34
CA ARG A 92 -1.51 7.72 13.72
C ARG A 92 -2.06 6.36 14.13
N VAL A 93 -1.20 5.46 14.55
CA VAL A 93 -1.60 4.14 15.06
C VAL A 93 -1.50 4.20 16.56
N ASP A 94 -2.62 3.95 17.23
CA ASP A 94 -2.66 3.80 18.67
C ASP A 94 -2.22 2.37 19.01
N LEU A 95 -1.24 2.25 19.91
CA LEU A 95 -0.70 0.97 20.39
C LEU A 95 -1.55 0.40 21.52
#